data_AF-A0A7Y3U9J4-F1
#
_entry.id   AF-A0A7Y3U9J4-F1
#
_cell.length_a   1.000
_cell.length_b   1.000
_cell.length_c   1.000
_cell.angle_alpha   90.00
_cell.angle_beta   90.00
_cell.angle_gamma   90.00
#
_symmetry.space_group_name_H-M   'P 1'
#
loop_
_entity.id
_entity.type
_entity.pdbx_description
1 polymer ?
#
loop_
_entity_poly.entity_id
_entity_poly.type
_entity_poly.pdbx_seq_one_letter_code
_entity_poly.pdbx_strand_id
1 'polypeptide(L)'
;MSHMTKPIRMYCRNCRYPLNGLRDTVCPECGQAFDPADEKTFATSERREFPFQWEAVASAICAVSLILLLTQLGRSGPSWRRPSFVDEFMIWMVPITLAALSIGFGISAMRRGAFVSRLLGAVGCGLGSLFCFVLISMCVNDGL
;
A
#
# COMPACT_ATOMS: atom_id res chain seq x y z
N MET A 1 9.61 52.49 -7.13
CA MET A 1 10.10 51.12 -7.36
C MET A 1 9.11 50.17 -6.71
N SER A 2 8.18 49.63 -7.50
CA SER A 2 7.14 48.73 -7.02
C SER A 2 7.76 47.36 -6.80
N HIS A 3 7.86 46.92 -5.54
CA HIS A 3 8.28 45.54 -5.24
C HIS A 3 7.24 44.57 -5.81
N MET A 4 7.64 43.83 -6.84
CA MET A 4 6.87 42.73 -7.39
C MET A 4 7.08 41.52 -6.49
N THR A 5 6.28 41.42 -5.42
CA THR A 5 6.25 40.23 -4.57
C THR A 5 5.71 39.06 -5.39
N LYS A 6 6.57 38.10 -5.68
CA LYS A 6 6.19 36.84 -6.32
C LYS A 6 5.08 36.17 -5.48
N PRO A 7 3.93 35.80 -6.07
CA PRO A 7 2.85 35.20 -5.30
C PRO A 7 3.33 33.91 -4.63
N ILE A 8 3.11 33.81 -3.32
CA ILE A 8 3.42 32.62 -2.56
C ILE A 8 2.49 31.50 -3.02
N ARG A 9 3.04 30.34 -3.36
CA ARG A 9 2.25 29.15 -3.69
C ARG A 9 1.93 28.42 -2.38
N MET A 10 0.66 28.28 -2.07
CA MET A 10 0.16 27.57 -0.89
C MET A 10 -0.38 26.20 -1.31
N TYR A 11 0.01 25.18 -0.57
CA TYR A 11 -0.45 23.81 -0.79
C TYR A 11 -0.98 23.22 0.51
N CYS A 12 -1.98 22.35 0.41
CA CYS A 12 -2.49 21.62 1.59
C CYS A 12 -1.38 20.75 2.19
N ARG A 13 -1.21 20.76 3.52
CA ARG A 13 -0.19 19.93 4.19
C ARG A 13 -0.45 18.43 4.07
N ASN A 14 -1.70 18.02 3.87
CA ASN A 14 -2.07 16.60 3.81
C ASN A 14 -2.02 16.05 2.38
N CYS A 15 -2.81 16.62 1.46
CA CYS A 15 -2.91 16.12 0.08
C CYS A 15 -2.09 16.90 -0.94
N ARG A 16 -1.42 18.00 -0.54
CA ARG A 16 -0.70 18.93 -1.43
C ARG A 16 -1.53 19.56 -2.55
N TYR A 17 -2.85 19.57 -2.44
CA TYR A 17 -3.71 20.31 -3.37
C TYR A 17 -3.38 21.81 -3.33
N PRO A 18 -3.26 22.49 -4.49
CA PRO A 18 -2.99 23.93 -4.54
C PRO A 18 -4.16 24.70 -3.92
N LEU A 19 -3.88 25.48 -2.88
CA LEU A 19 -4.90 26.24 -2.14
C LEU A 19 -5.12 27.65 -2.71
N ASN A 20 -4.33 28.02 -3.70
CA ASN A 20 -4.38 29.35 -4.31
C ASN A 20 -5.71 29.58 -5.04
N GLY A 21 -6.42 30.66 -4.68
CA GLY A 21 -7.64 31.09 -5.36
C GLY A 21 -8.93 30.43 -4.85
N LEU A 22 -8.85 29.58 -3.81
CA LEU A 22 -10.04 29.07 -3.14
C LEU A 22 -10.66 30.14 -2.25
N ARG A 23 -12.00 30.20 -2.22
CA ARG A 23 -12.76 31.06 -1.31
C ARG A 23 -12.91 30.44 0.08
N ASP A 24 -12.93 29.12 0.15
CA ASP A 24 -13.12 28.38 1.37
C ASP A 24 -11.78 28.11 2.07
N THR A 25 -11.81 28.10 3.40
CA THR A 25 -10.67 27.75 4.28
C THR A 25 -10.57 26.25 4.53
N VAL A 26 -11.12 25.43 3.63
CA VAL A 26 -11.14 23.97 3.72
C VAL A 26 -10.70 23.37 2.39
N CYS A 27 -9.80 22.39 2.44
CA CYS A 27 -9.35 21.70 1.24
C CYS A 27 -10.47 20.81 0.65
N PRO A 28 -10.81 20.94 -0.64
CA PRO A 28 -11.89 20.17 -1.26
C PRO A 28 -11.57 18.68 -1.39
N GLU A 29 -10.28 18.31 -1.44
CA GLU A 29 -9.84 16.93 -1.61
C GLU A 29 -9.83 16.14 -0.28
N CYS A 30 -9.34 16.76 0.80
CA CYS A 30 -9.12 16.05 2.06
C CYS A 30 -9.94 16.57 3.24
N GLY A 31 -10.70 17.66 3.07
CA GLY A 31 -11.48 18.27 4.14
C GLY A 31 -10.66 18.96 5.24
N GLN A 32 -9.33 19.07 5.08
CA GLN A 32 -8.46 19.72 6.05
C GLN A 32 -8.69 21.23 6.04
N ALA A 33 -9.01 21.80 7.19
CA ALA A 33 -9.05 23.24 7.38
C ALA A 33 -7.64 23.83 7.26
N PHE A 34 -7.53 24.98 6.61
CA PHE A 34 -6.29 25.75 6.49
C PHE A 34 -6.59 27.23 6.72
N ASP A 35 -5.60 27.95 7.24
CA ASP A 35 -5.67 29.39 7.46
C ASP A 35 -4.57 30.08 6.64
N PRO A 36 -4.92 30.92 5.64
CA PRO A 36 -3.95 31.69 4.88
C PRO A 36 -3.08 32.62 5.74
N ALA A 37 -3.54 32.99 6.94
CA ALA A 37 -2.80 33.82 7.88
C ALA A 37 -1.81 33.03 8.75
N ASP A 38 -1.98 31.71 8.87
CA ASP A 38 -1.09 30.83 9.64
C ASP A 38 -0.31 29.89 8.71
N GLU A 39 0.95 30.23 8.48
CA GLU A 39 1.92 29.44 7.70
C GLU A 39 2.15 28.02 8.21
N LYS A 40 1.76 27.71 9.45
CA LYS A 40 1.80 26.34 9.97
C LYS A 40 0.66 25.48 9.44
N THR A 41 -0.37 26.05 8.83
CA THR A 41 -1.53 25.29 8.33
C THR A 41 -1.39 24.87 6.87
N PHE A 42 -0.49 25.51 6.11
CA PHE A 42 -0.21 25.19 4.71
C PHE A 42 1.27 24.89 4.47
N ALA A 43 1.60 24.39 3.27
CA ALA A 43 2.97 24.18 2.83
C ALA A 43 3.36 25.25 1.80
N THR A 44 4.49 25.93 2.03
CA THR A 44 4.96 27.09 1.24
C THR A 44 5.92 26.71 0.12
N SER A 45 6.56 25.56 0.24
CA SER A 45 7.37 25.01 -0.83
C SER A 45 6.63 23.83 -1.43
N GLU A 46 6.69 23.74 -2.75
CA GLU A 46 6.64 22.46 -3.44
C GLU A 46 7.93 21.71 -3.06
N ARG A 47 8.13 21.43 -1.75
CA ARG A 47 9.12 20.45 -1.34
C ARG A 47 8.60 19.20 -2.04
N ARG A 48 9.28 18.82 -3.12
CA ARG A 48 9.35 17.45 -3.57
C ARG A 48 9.96 16.70 -2.41
N GLU A 49 9.24 16.52 -1.30
CA GLU A 49 9.39 15.29 -0.55
C GLU A 49 9.03 14.28 -1.61
N PHE A 50 10.08 13.74 -2.22
CA PHE A 50 10.04 12.59 -3.09
C PHE A 50 9.00 11.71 -2.44
N PRO A 51 7.81 11.51 -3.05
CA PRO A 51 6.85 10.61 -2.47
C PRO A 51 7.64 9.32 -2.37
N PHE A 52 8.03 8.93 -1.15
CA PHE A 52 8.78 7.72 -0.93
C PHE A 52 7.92 6.68 -1.62
N GLN A 53 8.38 6.19 -2.78
CA GLN A 53 7.53 5.53 -3.76
C GLN A 53 7.29 4.14 -3.20
N TRP A 54 6.49 4.07 -2.14
CA TRP A 54 6.09 2.86 -1.48
C TRP A 54 5.44 1.93 -2.50
N GLU A 55 4.92 2.45 -3.62
CA GLU A 55 4.48 1.68 -4.78
C GLU A 55 5.65 0.95 -5.47
N ALA A 56 6.78 1.62 -5.67
CA ALA A 56 8.00 0.99 -6.17
C ALA A 56 8.61 0.01 -5.16
N VAL A 57 8.50 0.29 -3.86
CA VAL A 57 8.96 -0.64 -2.81
C VAL A 57 8.03 -1.86 -2.73
N ALA A 58 6.72 -1.67 -2.77
CA ALA A 58 5.73 -2.73 -2.72
C ALA A 58 5.80 -3.60 -3.99
N SER A 59 5.95 -2.99 -5.17
CA SER A 59 6.12 -3.74 -6.42
C SER A 59 7.43 -4.53 -6.42
N ALA A 60 8.53 -3.96 -5.91
CA ALA A 60 9.79 -4.68 -5.75
C ALA A 60 9.65 -5.86 -4.78
N ILE A 61 8.97 -5.69 -3.64
CA ILE A 61 8.71 -6.77 -2.69
C ILE A 61 7.86 -7.87 -3.35
N CYS A 62 6.77 -7.53 -4.04
CA CYS A 62 5.94 -8.50 -4.75
C CYS A 62 6.72 -9.25 -5.84
N ALA A 63 7.54 -8.54 -6.62
CA ALA A 63 8.37 -9.14 -7.66
C ALA A 63 9.40 -10.11 -7.07
N VAL A 64 10.08 -9.73 -5.98
CA VAL A 64 11.03 -10.61 -5.27
C VAL A 64 10.32 -11.85 -4.73
N SER A 65 9.16 -11.69 -4.08
CA SER A 65 8.37 -12.82 -3.58
C SER A 65 7.91 -13.77 -4.70
N LEU A 66 7.48 -13.23 -5.84
CA LEU A 66 7.09 -14.03 -7.01
C LEU A 66 8.29 -14.79 -7.60
N ILE A 67 9.44 -14.13 -7.74
CA ILE A 67 10.67 -14.77 -8.22
C ILE A 67 11.06 -15.93 -7.30
N LEU A 68 11.04 -15.71 -5.98
CA LEU A 68 11.33 -16.77 -5.02
C LEU A 68 10.35 -17.95 -5.16
N LEU A 69 9.05 -17.69 -5.29
CA LEU A 69 8.04 -18.72 -5.52
C LEU A 69 8.30 -19.53 -6.80
N LEU A 70 8.57 -18.85 -7.92
CA LEU A 70 8.85 -19.49 -9.20
C LEU A 70 10.15 -20.33 -9.16
N THR A 71 11.18 -19.87 -8.44
CA THR A 71 12.42 -20.65 -8.28
C THR A 71 12.20 -21.94 -7.49
N GLN A 72 11.23 -21.99 -6.57
CA GLN A 72 10.89 -23.22 -5.87
C GLN A 72 10.10 -24.18 -6.77
N LEU A 73 9.12 -23.65 -7.52
CA LEU A 73 8.31 -24.44 -8.46
C LEU A 73 9.13 -25.06 -9.59
N GLY A 74 10.17 -24.38 -10.07
CA GLY A 74 11.09 -24.92 -11.07
C GLY A 74 12.04 -25.99 -10.52
N ARG A 75 12.25 -26.01 -9.20
CA ARG A 75 13.14 -26.96 -8.52
C ARG A 75 12.41 -28.25 -8.11
N SER A 76 11.10 -28.18 -7.96
CA SER A 76 10.22 -29.35 -7.84
C SER A 76 10.02 -30.03 -9.20
N GLY A 77 11.05 -30.76 -9.65
CA GLY A 77 10.86 -31.76 -10.70
C GLY A 77 9.89 -32.87 -10.24
N PRO A 78 9.17 -33.54 -11.16
CA PRO A 78 8.08 -34.49 -10.86
C PRO A 78 8.54 -35.82 -10.24
N SER A 79 9.72 -35.89 -9.63
CA SER A 79 10.21 -37.11 -8.98
C SER A 79 9.71 -37.21 -7.54
N TRP A 80 8.68 -38.05 -7.38
CA TRP A 80 8.07 -38.51 -6.12
C TRP A 80 9.12 -39.01 -5.10
N ARG A 81 9.70 -38.12 -4.28
CA ARG A 81 10.47 -38.51 -3.09
C ARG A 81 10.12 -37.58 -1.93
N ARG A 82 9.44 -38.18 -0.96
CA ARG A 82 9.19 -37.84 0.45
C ARG A 82 9.26 -36.33 0.82
N PRO A 83 8.17 -35.76 1.36
CA PRO A 83 8.17 -34.38 1.83
C PRO A 83 9.26 -34.21 2.88
N SER A 84 10.16 -33.26 2.63
CA SER A 84 11.16 -32.85 3.60
C SER A 84 10.54 -31.82 4.52
N PHE A 85 11.05 -31.67 5.74
CA PHE A 85 10.57 -30.68 6.74
C PHE A 85 10.41 -29.25 6.19
N VAL A 86 11.14 -28.93 5.12
CA VAL A 86 11.09 -27.63 4.43
C VAL A 86 9.77 -27.42 3.67
N ASP A 87 9.13 -28.49 3.20
CA ASP A 87 7.85 -28.44 2.47
C ASP A 87 6.70 -28.09 3.41
N GLU A 88 6.64 -28.73 4.59
CA GLU A 88 5.68 -28.38 5.63
C GLU A 88 5.85 -26.94 6.10
N PHE A 89 7.10 -26.51 6.35
CA PHE A 89 7.36 -25.16 6.84
C PHE A 89 6.99 -24.08 5.81
N MET A 90 7.22 -24.34 4.53
CA MET A 90 6.81 -23.45 3.42
C MET A 90 5.28 -23.36 3.29
N ILE A 91 4.55 -24.47 3.46
CA ILE A 91 3.08 -24.50 3.42
C ILE A 91 2.48 -23.54 4.45
N TRP A 92 3.09 -23.42 5.63
CA TRP A 92 2.59 -22.55 6.69
C TRP A 92 3.09 -21.10 6.60
N MET A 93 4.34 -20.88 6.20
CA MET A 93 4.96 -19.54 6.21
C MET A 93 4.50 -18.64 5.06
N VAL A 94 4.21 -19.20 3.90
CA VAL A 94 3.73 -18.45 2.72
C VAL A 94 2.37 -17.78 2.97
N PRO A 95 1.33 -18.46 3.46
CA PRO A 95 0.06 -17.80 3.75
C PRO A 95 0.16 -16.77 4.87
N ILE A 96 0.99 -17.00 5.90
CA ILE A 96 1.21 -16.04 6.99
C ILE A 96 1.84 -14.74 6.46
N THR A 97 2.87 -14.85 5.62
CA THR A 97 3.52 -13.67 5.03
C THR A 97 2.60 -12.91 4.08
N LEU A 98 1.79 -13.60 3.28
CA LEU A 98 0.78 -12.98 2.42
C LEU A 98 -0.31 -12.27 3.23
N ALA A 99 -0.78 -12.86 4.34
CA ALA A 99 -1.73 -12.25 5.24
C ALA A 99 -1.14 -11.00 5.93
N ALA A 100 0.10 -11.06 6.40
CA ALA A 100 0.77 -9.91 7.01
C ALA A 100 0.94 -8.74 6.02
N LEU A 101 1.31 -9.05 4.76
CA LEU A 101 1.43 -8.04 3.70
C LEU A 101 0.08 -7.42 3.33
N SER A 102 -1.01 -8.20 3.29
CA SER A 102 -2.35 -7.66 2.98
C SER A 102 -2.85 -6.71 4.07
N ILE A 103 -2.64 -7.05 5.35
CA ILE A 103 -2.99 -6.19 6.48
C ILE A 103 -2.19 -4.88 6.44
N GLY A 104 -0.87 -4.96 6.22
CA GLY A 104 -0.01 -3.79 6.11
C GLY A 104 -0.41 -2.85 4.97
N PHE A 105 -0.79 -3.42 3.82
CA PHE A 105 -1.27 -2.67 2.66
C PHE A 105 -2.61 -1.97 2.96
N GLY A 106 -3.55 -2.69 3.60
CA GLY A 106 -4.84 -2.14 4.01
C GLY A 106 -4.71 -0.95 4.96
N ILE A 107 -3.87 -1.05 5.98
CA ILE A 107 -3.63 0.04 6.95
C ILE A 107 -3.00 1.26 6.27
N SER A 108 -2.02 1.05 5.38
CA SER A 108 -1.42 2.15 4.59
C SER A 108 -2.43 2.83 3.67
N ALA A 109 -3.29 2.05 3.01
CA ALA A 109 -4.31 2.55 2.11
C ALA A 109 -5.37 3.40 2.82
N MET A 110 -5.73 3.05 4.07
CA MET A 110 -6.69 3.82 4.87
C MET A 110 -6.17 5.20 5.29
N ARG A 111 -4.86 5.35 5.52
CA ARG A 111 -4.26 6.63 5.93
C ARG A 111 -4.25 7.70 4.84
N ARG A 112 -4.38 7.34 3.56
CA ARG A 112 -4.23 8.29 2.45
C ARG A 112 -5.52 8.92 1.93
N GLY A 113 -6.68 8.60 2.49
CA GLY A 113 -7.95 9.27 2.16
C GLY A 113 -8.46 9.08 0.72
N ALA A 114 -7.69 8.49 -0.19
CA ALA A 114 -8.10 8.26 -1.56
C ALA A 114 -9.15 7.14 -1.62
N PHE A 115 -10.32 7.42 -2.19
CA PHE A 115 -11.41 6.45 -2.32
C PHE A 115 -10.97 5.16 -3.07
N VAL A 116 -10.10 5.31 -4.06
CA VAL A 116 -9.55 4.21 -4.87
C VAL A 116 -8.66 3.26 -4.05
N SER A 117 -7.90 3.78 -3.07
CA SER A 117 -7.06 2.93 -2.22
C SER A 117 -7.87 2.10 -1.24
N ARG A 118 -9.06 2.57 -0.83
CA ARG A 118 -9.98 1.80 0.02
C ARG A 118 -10.56 0.58 -0.70
N LEU A 119 -10.94 0.73 -1.98
CA LEU A 119 -11.47 -0.37 -2.78
C LEU A 119 -10.40 -1.44 -3.04
N LEU A 120 -9.18 -1.03 -3.42
CA LEU A 120 -8.06 -1.94 -3.64
C LEU A 120 -7.63 -2.67 -2.35
N GLY A 121 -7.64 -1.98 -1.21
CA GLY A 121 -7.39 -2.60 0.09
C GLY A 121 -8.45 -3.66 0.44
N ALA A 122 -9.73 -3.36 0.19
CA ALA A 122 -10.82 -4.31 0.42
C ALA A 122 -10.72 -5.56 -0.47
N VAL A 123 -10.41 -5.38 -1.76
CA VAL A 123 -10.19 -6.49 -2.70
C VAL A 123 -8.98 -7.34 -2.29
N GLY A 124 -7.87 -6.69 -1.88
CA GLY A 124 -6.68 -7.38 -1.40
C GLY A 124 -6.93 -8.23 -0.14
N CYS A 125 -7.66 -7.69 0.85
CA CYS A 125 -8.09 -8.47 2.02
C CYS A 125 -9.02 -9.62 1.62
N GLY A 126 -9.96 -9.38 0.71
CA GLY A 126 -10.90 -10.42 0.24
C GLY A 126 -10.17 -11.60 -0.41
N LEU A 127 -9.25 -11.32 -1.33
CA LEU A 127 -8.46 -12.34 -2.01
C LEU A 127 -7.55 -13.11 -1.04
N GLY A 128 -6.92 -12.43 -0.08
CA GLY A 128 -6.11 -13.09 0.95
C GLY A 128 -6.92 -14.06 1.81
N SER A 129 -8.11 -13.65 2.26
CA SER A 129 -9.02 -14.52 3.03
C SER A 129 -9.53 -15.71 2.22
N LEU A 130 -9.88 -15.48 0.95
CA LEU A 130 -10.37 -16.54 0.05
C LEU A 130 -9.28 -17.58 -0.21
N PHE A 131 -8.03 -17.13 -0.37
CA PHE A 131 -6.88 -18.00 -0.53
C PHE A 131 -6.61 -18.85 0.73
N CYS A 132 -6.63 -18.23 1.92
CA CYS A 132 -6.54 -18.98 3.18
C CYS A 132 -7.66 -20.02 3.31
N PHE A 133 -8.88 -19.66 2.92
CA PHE A 133 -10.03 -20.58 3.00
C PHE A 133 -9.85 -21.79 2.08
N VAL A 134 -9.38 -21.57 0.84
CA VAL A 134 -9.07 -22.66 -0.10
C VAL A 134 -7.99 -23.59 0.45
N LEU A 135 -6.91 -23.05 1.03
CA LEU A 135 -5.85 -23.87 1.63
C LEU A 135 -6.37 -24.72 2.79
N ILE A 136 -7.16 -24.13 3.69
CA ILE A 136 -7.78 -24.86 4.80
C ILE A 136 -8.71 -25.96 4.25
N SER A 137 -9.53 -25.65 3.24
CA SER A 137 -10.40 -26.64 2.61
C SER A 137 -9.63 -27.79 1.97
N MET A 138 -8.47 -27.53 1.36
CA MET A 138 -7.63 -28.61 0.82
C MET A 138 -7.08 -29.50 1.95
N CYS A 139 -6.58 -28.92 3.04
CA CYS A 139 -6.11 -29.70 4.19
C CYS A 139 -7.21 -30.57 4.83
N VAL A 140 -8.44 -30.04 4.96
CA VAL A 140 -9.57 -30.79 5.52
C VAL A 140 -10.00 -31.95 4.61
N ASN A 141 -9.95 -31.75 3.30
CA ASN A 141 -10.39 -32.77 2.34
C ASN A 141 -9.40 -33.93 2.21
N ASP A 142 -8.12 -33.69 2.51
CA ASP A 142 -7.07 -34.72 2.51
C ASP A 142 -7.08 -35.59 3.80
N GLY A 143 -8.01 -35.34 4.73
CA GLY A 143 -8.27 -36.23 5.86
C GLY A 143 -7.22 -36.23 6.96
N LEU A 144 -6.53 -35.10 7.15
CA LEU A 144 -5.73 -34.80 8.35
C LEU A 144 -6.63 -34.47 9.55
#